data_AF-A0ABD7YWL6-F1
#
_entry.id   AF-A0ABD7YWL6-F1
#
_cell.length_a   1.000
_cell.length_b   1.000
_cell.length_c   1.000
_cell.angle_alpha   90.00
_cell.angle_beta   90.00
_cell.angle_gamma   90.00
#
_symmetry.space_group_name_H-M   'P 1'
#
loop_
_entity.id
_entity.type
_entity.pdbx_description
1 polymer ?
#
loop_
_entity_poly.entity_id
_entity_poly.type
_entity_poly.pdbx_seq_one_letter_code
_entity_poly.pdbx_strand_id
1 'polypeptide(L)'
;MLILKLIGSYLLTPVLWLGILYVIISYNQRINKERKQFRVAINKDFYEGRNFIKYGLFFFVMGSLISMILGLTLPTNSVYIYQILVVLAFLINGFSTTSMLLVMTAAGILELVVPRFITFFGDVFPEISGPSWLLLIFISILADYYLTRNMKKHPLSPRIKSGKRGRNIATYLGRETVVFPLLALIPNGTLSSTLNFWPVFNIGNQKFSLILFPIFISTSVKVIKRAKERVIQDKLKNTELLLGLTFVLIVLTKFMSKLFLVSLIILTVVSIFLEIKLRKKEKDANSWYVETDEGIRIISVQPETPAAKMKLQPGDVILTCNNRVVNSEEEFYQALQLNSAYCHVKVRTYEGDLRIAESAIFMDSPHEIGLILFH
;
A
#
# COMPACT_ATOMS: atom_id res chain seq x y z
N MET A 1 -29.31 20.18 -3.10
CA MET A 1 -29.35 19.76 -1.68
C MET A 1 -28.78 18.37 -1.43
N LEU A 2 -29.14 17.33 -2.22
CA LEU A 2 -28.69 15.94 -2.00
C LEU A 2 -27.16 15.75 -2.12
N ILE A 3 -26.52 16.30 -3.16
CA ILE A 3 -25.06 16.21 -3.35
C ILE A 3 -24.30 16.84 -2.16
N LEU A 4 -24.74 18.01 -1.70
CA LEU A 4 -24.14 18.69 -0.54
C LEU A 4 -24.27 17.84 0.73
N LYS A 5 -25.41 17.17 0.92
CA LYS A 5 -25.63 16.25 2.05
C LYS A 5 -24.70 15.03 1.98
N LEU A 6 -24.51 14.45 0.79
CA LEU A 6 -23.57 13.33 0.58
C LEU A 6 -22.14 13.74 0.90
N ILE A 7 -21.66 14.86 0.34
CA ILE A 7 -20.32 15.38 0.60
C ILE A 7 -20.15 15.71 2.08
N GLY A 8 -21.12 16.41 2.68
CA GLY A 8 -21.11 16.73 4.11
C GLY A 8 -21.03 15.47 4.98
N SER A 9 -21.83 14.44 4.67
CA SER A 9 -21.79 13.18 5.42
C SER A 9 -20.44 12.47 5.32
N TYR A 10 -19.80 12.50 4.15
CA TYR A 10 -18.47 11.92 3.94
C TYR A 10 -17.38 12.67 4.71
N LEU A 11 -17.41 14.00 4.67
CA LEU A 11 -16.46 14.85 5.38
C LEU A 11 -16.55 14.71 6.90
N LEU A 12 -17.69 14.27 7.42
CA LEU A 12 -17.88 14.00 8.85
C LEU A 12 -17.42 12.60 9.27
N THR A 13 -17.02 11.73 8.33
CA THR A 13 -16.60 10.37 8.69
C THR A 13 -15.25 10.36 9.42
N PRO A 14 -15.12 9.67 10.57
CA PRO A 14 -13.85 9.54 11.28
C PRO A 14 -12.75 8.89 10.42
N VAL A 15 -13.12 7.97 9.52
CA VAL A 15 -12.18 7.24 8.67
C VAL A 15 -11.40 8.17 7.74
N LEU A 16 -12.05 9.19 7.16
CA LEU A 16 -11.39 10.19 6.32
C LEU A 16 -10.30 10.94 7.10
N TRP A 17 -10.66 11.47 8.27
CA TRP A 17 -9.74 12.25 9.10
C TRP A 17 -8.60 11.41 9.67
N LEU A 18 -8.87 10.15 10.05
CA LEU A 18 -7.83 9.20 10.43
C LEU A 18 -6.88 8.90 9.26
N GLY A 19 -7.41 8.80 8.04
CA GLY A 19 -6.60 8.69 6.82
C GLY A 19 -5.63 9.85 6.65
N ILE A 20 -6.16 11.08 6.69
CA ILE A 20 -5.38 12.31 6.56
C ILE A 20 -4.31 12.38 7.66
N LEU A 21 -4.71 12.17 8.92
CA LEU A 21 -3.81 12.16 10.08
C LEU A 21 -2.69 11.14 9.88
N TYR A 22 -3.02 9.91 9.46
CA TYR A 22 -2.04 8.86 9.25
C TYR A 22 -1.04 9.18 8.16
N VAL A 23 -1.46 9.80 7.06
CA VAL A 23 -0.55 10.23 5.98
C VAL A 23 0.42 11.30 6.47
N ILE A 24 -0.06 12.29 7.23
CA ILE A 24 0.79 13.35 7.82
C ILE A 24 1.79 12.74 8.80
N ILE A 25 1.35 11.84 9.69
CA ILE A 25 2.22 11.14 10.63
C ILE A 25 3.26 10.30 9.87
N SER A 26 2.85 9.58 8.83
CA SER A 26 3.74 8.72 8.03
C SER A 26 4.85 9.55 7.36
N TYR A 27 4.50 10.69 6.75
CA TYR A 27 5.45 11.60 6.15
C TYR A 27 6.47 12.14 7.17
N ASN A 28 5.97 12.67 8.30
CA ASN A 28 6.85 13.21 9.34
C ASN A 28 7.77 12.13 9.94
N GLN A 29 7.25 10.92 10.16
CA GLN A 29 8.05 9.80 10.63
C GLN A 29 9.12 9.38 9.61
N ARG A 30 8.82 9.44 8.30
CA ARG A 30 9.80 9.15 7.24
C ARG A 30 10.92 10.19 7.26
N ILE A 31 10.58 11.47 7.14
CA ILE A 31 11.55 12.57 7.07
C ILE A 31 12.43 12.61 8.33
N ASN A 32 11.84 12.46 9.52
CA ASN A 32 12.61 12.47 10.76
C ASN A 32 13.55 11.27 10.89
N LYS A 33 13.16 10.09 10.38
CA LYS A 33 14.04 8.91 10.38
C LYS A 33 15.17 9.05 9.36
N GLU A 34 14.85 9.54 8.16
CA GLU A 34 15.86 9.79 7.11
C GLU A 34 16.89 10.81 7.60
N ARG A 35 16.47 11.95 8.15
CA ARG A 35 17.40 12.96 8.71
C ARG A 35 18.24 12.43 9.87
N LYS A 36 17.67 11.58 10.73
CA LYS A 36 18.42 10.99 11.85
C LYS A 36 19.48 9.98 11.39
N GLN A 37 19.23 9.22 10.32
CA GLN A 37 20.14 8.18 9.85
C GLN A 37 21.12 8.66 8.78
N PHE A 38 20.71 9.59 7.93
CA PHE A 38 21.47 10.02 6.75
C PHE A 38 21.79 11.52 6.74
N ARG A 39 21.42 12.27 7.79
CA ARG A 39 21.56 13.74 7.92
C ARG A 39 20.77 14.56 6.89
N VAL A 40 20.26 13.93 5.84
CA VAL A 40 19.43 14.54 4.79
C VAL A 40 18.10 13.83 4.65
N ALA A 41 17.10 14.54 4.12
CA ALA A 41 15.85 13.95 3.67
C ALA A 41 16.01 13.54 2.20
N ILE A 42 15.83 12.25 1.91
CA ILE A 42 16.15 11.65 0.60
C ILE A 42 15.17 12.13 -0.44
N ASN A 43 13.88 12.15 -0.07
CA ASN A 43 12.85 12.77 -0.87
C ASN A 43 12.08 13.78 0.00
N LYS A 44 12.33 15.07 -0.21
CA LYS A 44 11.67 16.17 0.51
C LYS A 44 10.21 16.38 0.09
N ASP A 45 9.81 15.80 -1.04
CA ASP A 45 8.45 15.93 -1.56
C ASP A 45 7.43 15.20 -0.67
N PHE A 46 6.26 15.81 -0.51
CA PHE A 46 5.12 15.23 0.20
C PHE A 46 4.32 14.31 -0.74
N TYR A 47 5.01 13.33 -1.32
CA TYR A 47 4.41 12.43 -2.29
C TYR A 47 3.30 11.57 -1.66
N GLU A 48 3.35 11.28 -0.35
CA GLU A 48 2.31 10.52 0.33
C GLU A 48 0.96 11.24 0.30
N GLY A 49 0.93 12.55 0.52
CA GLY A 49 -0.30 13.35 0.42
C GLY A 49 -0.79 13.50 -1.01
N ARG A 50 0.11 13.75 -1.96
CA ARG A 50 -0.25 13.82 -3.38
C ARG A 50 -0.83 12.50 -3.88
N ASN A 51 -0.23 11.38 -3.49
CA ASN A 51 -0.71 10.04 -3.82
C ASN A 51 -2.04 9.73 -3.13
N PHE A 52 -2.23 10.14 -1.88
CA PHE A 52 -3.51 10.01 -1.18
C PHE A 52 -4.66 10.67 -1.95
N ILE A 53 -4.47 11.91 -2.43
CA ILE A 53 -5.50 12.61 -3.23
C ILE A 53 -5.65 11.98 -4.62
N LYS A 54 -4.53 11.75 -5.33
CA LYS A 54 -4.52 11.21 -6.70
C LYS A 54 -5.21 9.85 -6.77
N TYR A 55 -4.83 8.92 -5.90
CA TYR A 55 -5.43 7.60 -5.86
C TYR A 55 -6.82 7.64 -5.22
N GLY A 56 -7.07 8.58 -4.32
CA GLY A 56 -8.38 8.81 -3.72
C GLY A 56 -9.44 9.12 -4.78
N LEU A 57 -9.14 10.06 -5.68
CA LEU A 57 -10.01 10.41 -6.80
C LEU A 57 -10.12 9.28 -7.83
N PHE A 58 -9.01 8.61 -8.14
CA PHE A 58 -9.02 7.48 -9.08
C PHE A 58 -9.95 6.34 -8.61
N PHE A 59 -9.84 5.94 -7.33
CA PHE A 59 -10.70 4.88 -6.77
C PHE A 59 -12.10 5.35 -6.42
N PHE A 60 -12.32 6.64 -6.18
CA PHE A 60 -13.66 7.20 -6.12
C PHE A 60 -14.41 6.91 -7.43
N VAL A 61 -13.83 7.25 -8.58
CA VAL A 61 -14.48 7.03 -9.88
C VAL A 61 -14.59 5.54 -10.20
N MET A 62 -13.47 4.81 -10.18
CA MET A 62 -13.45 3.40 -10.60
C MET A 62 -14.22 2.49 -9.64
N GLY A 63 -14.01 2.66 -8.34
CA GLY A 63 -14.70 1.87 -7.31
C GLY A 63 -16.20 2.16 -7.32
N SER A 64 -16.60 3.43 -7.40
CA SER A 64 -18.03 3.79 -7.45
C SER A 64 -18.72 3.27 -8.70
N LEU A 65 -18.03 3.24 -9.84
CA LEU A 65 -18.56 2.66 -11.06
C LEU A 65 -18.84 1.15 -10.89
N ILE A 66 -17.88 0.39 -10.34
CA ILE A 66 -18.07 -1.05 -10.05
C ILE A 66 -19.21 -1.25 -9.04
N SER A 67 -19.21 -0.45 -7.97
CA SER A 67 -20.21 -0.48 -6.91
C SER A 67 -21.61 -0.17 -7.44
N MET A 68 -21.76 0.83 -8.31
CA MET A 68 -23.05 1.21 -8.89
C MET A 68 -23.52 0.24 -9.97
N ILE A 69 -22.64 -0.31 -10.81
CA ILE A 69 -23.03 -1.33 -11.80
C ILE A 69 -23.55 -2.59 -11.11
N LEU A 70 -22.86 -3.04 -10.05
CA LEU A 70 -23.24 -4.24 -9.32
C LEU A 70 -24.33 -3.96 -8.27
N GLY A 71 -24.63 -2.69 -7.99
CA GLY A 71 -25.61 -2.30 -6.98
C GLY A 71 -25.18 -2.76 -5.59
N LEU A 72 -24.00 -2.36 -5.16
CA LEU A 72 -23.49 -2.65 -3.83
C LEU A 72 -24.41 -2.01 -2.79
N THR A 73 -25.00 -2.85 -1.95
CA THR A 73 -25.99 -2.46 -0.95
C THR A 73 -25.46 -2.77 0.45
N LEU A 74 -25.46 -1.77 1.33
CA LEU A 74 -25.01 -1.89 2.71
C LEU A 74 -26.03 -1.25 3.65
N PRO A 75 -26.52 -1.99 4.65
CA PRO A 75 -27.28 -1.41 5.74
C PRO A 75 -26.49 -0.32 6.48
N THR A 76 -27.19 0.67 7.03
CA THR A 76 -26.56 1.75 7.80
C THR A 76 -25.74 1.22 8.99
N ASN A 77 -26.20 0.13 9.62
CA ASN A 77 -25.51 -0.50 10.74
C ASN A 77 -24.13 -1.03 10.33
N SER A 78 -24.01 -1.63 9.14
CA SER A 78 -22.77 -2.14 8.56
C SER A 78 -21.74 -1.03 8.35
N VAL A 79 -22.22 0.15 7.93
CA VAL A 79 -21.39 1.34 7.76
C VAL A 79 -20.80 1.83 9.08
N TYR A 80 -21.59 1.84 10.17
CA TYR A 80 -21.09 2.21 11.49
C TYR A 80 -20.14 1.18 12.08
N ILE A 81 -20.46 -0.12 11.96
CA ILE A 81 -19.60 -1.22 12.42
C ILE A 81 -18.22 -1.12 11.74
N TYR A 82 -18.18 -0.92 10.42
CA TYR A 82 -16.92 -0.73 9.70
C TYR A 82 -16.11 0.43 10.25
N GLN A 83 -16.73 1.60 10.41
CA GLN A 83 -16.03 2.80 10.86
C GLN A 83 -15.44 2.60 12.26
N ILE A 84 -16.20 2.03 13.19
CA ILE A 84 -15.72 1.70 14.55
C ILE A 84 -14.53 0.74 14.48
N LEU A 85 -14.61 -0.32 13.67
CA LEU A 85 -13.52 -1.29 13.52
C LEU A 85 -12.27 -0.67 12.89
N VAL A 86 -12.40 0.27 11.96
CA VAL A 86 -11.25 1.02 11.41
C VAL A 86 -10.58 1.85 12.51
N VAL A 87 -11.36 2.55 13.35
CA VAL A 87 -10.81 3.31 14.48
C VAL A 87 -10.09 2.38 15.46
N LEU A 88 -10.69 1.24 15.82
CA LEU A 88 -10.07 0.26 16.72
C LEU A 88 -8.78 -0.34 16.12
N ALA A 89 -8.80 -0.72 14.85
CA ALA A 89 -7.62 -1.25 14.17
C ALA A 89 -6.47 -0.25 14.13
N PHE A 90 -6.77 1.04 13.95
CA PHE A 90 -5.80 2.12 14.02
C PHE A 90 -5.09 2.17 15.38
N LEU A 91 -5.86 2.10 16.48
CA LEU A 91 -5.35 2.21 17.84
C LEU A 91 -4.47 1.02 18.25
N ILE A 92 -4.78 -0.20 17.77
CA ILE A 92 -4.08 -1.41 18.21
C ILE A 92 -2.72 -1.57 17.53
N ASN A 93 -2.67 -1.54 16.20
CA ASN A 93 -1.49 -2.00 15.45
C ASN A 93 -1.06 -1.05 14.31
N GLY A 94 -1.77 0.06 14.12
CA GLY A 94 -1.67 0.86 12.90
C GLY A 94 -2.06 0.08 11.64
N PHE A 95 -2.01 0.74 10.49
CA PHE A 95 -2.60 0.21 9.26
C PHE A 95 -1.63 -0.61 8.38
N SER A 96 -2.09 -1.78 7.93
CA SER A 96 -1.50 -2.67 6.90
C SER A 96 -2.59 -3.26 5.98
N THR A 97 -2.21 -3.83 4.83
CA THR A 97 -3.17 -4.45 3.89
C THR A 97 -4.01 -5.52 4.60
N THR A 98 -3.33 -6.43 5.32
CA THR A 98 -3.97 -7.53 6.03
C THR A 98 -4.87 -7.04 7.17
N SER A 99 -4.48 -5.95 7.85
CA SER A 99 -5.36 -5.35 8.87
C SER A 99 -6.68 -4.85 8.28
N MET A 100 -6.68 -4.32 7.05
CA MET A 100 -7.92 -3.85 6.40
C MET A 100 -8.81 -5.00 5.96
N LEU A 101 -8.23 -6.07 5.43
CA LEU A 101 -8.98 -7.28 5.11
C LEU A 101 -9.61 -7.87 6.39
N LEU A 102 -8.84 -7.93 7.49
CA LEU A 102 -9.36 -8.37 8.80
C LEU A 102 -10.49 -7.48 9.31
N VAL A 103 -10.40 -6.16 9.16
CA VAL A 103 -11.48 -5.22 9.52
C VAL A 103 -12.74 -5.51 8.72
N MET A 104 -12.63 -5.70 7.40
CA MET A 104 -13.78 -5.99 6.54
C MET A 104 -14.39 -7.37 6.82
N THR A 105 -13.55 -8.39 7.06
CA THR A 105 -14.01 -9.71 7.49
C THR A 105 -14.72 -9.62 8.85
N ALA A 106 -14.15 -8.92 9.82
CA ALA A 106 -14.76 -8.74 11.13
C ALA A 106 -16.10 -7.99 11.03
N ALA A 107 -16.18 -6.96 10.21
CA ALA A 107 -17.42 -6.23 9.97
C ALA A 107 -18.50 -7.13 9.35
N GLY A 108 -18.15 -7.93 8.34
CA GLY A 108 -19.06 -8.90 7.73
C GLY A 108 -19.51 -10.00 8.69
N ILE A 109 -18.64 -10.48 9.59
CA ILE A 109 -19.00 -11.44 10.64
C ILE A 109 -19.94 -10.79 11.66
N LEU A 110 -19.65 -9.57 12.10
CA LEU A 110 -20.51 -8.86 13.06
C LEU A 110 -21.90 -8.59 12.49
N GLU A 111 -22.03 -8.30 11.20
CA GLU A 111 -23.34 -8.18 10.56
C GLU A 111 -24.15 -9.49 10.63
N LEU A 112 -23.50 -10.66 10.61
CA LEU A 112 -24.18 -11.95 10.79
C LEU A 112 -24.56 -12.23 12.24
N VAL A 113 -23.68 -11.87 13.18
CA VAL A 113 -23.79 -12.27 14.58
C VAL A 113 -24.65 -11.32 15.39
N VAL A 114 -24.49 -10.00 15.20
CA VAL A 114 -25.16 -8.97 16.02
C VAL A 114 -26.67 -9.09 15.96
N PRO A 115 -27.31 -9.21 14.78
CA PRO A 115 -28.75 -9.37 14.75
C PRO A 115 -29.17 -10.70 15.36
N ARG A 116 -28.45 -11.81 15.14
CA ARG A 116 -28.80 -13.12 15.76
C ARG A 116 -28.77 -13.06 17.29
N PHE A 117 -27.85 -12.29 17.85
CA PHE A 117 -27.77 -12.05 19.29
C PHE A 117 -28.93 -11.17 19.78
N ILE A 118 -29.27 -10.12 19.04
CA ILE A 118 -30.43 -9.26 19.36
C ILE A 118 -31.73 -10.06 19.21
N THR A 119 -31.82 -10.96 18.22
CA THR A 119 -33.02 -11.75 17.97
C THR A 119 -33.22 -12.91 18.93
N PHE A 120 -32.15 -13.35 19.59
CA PHE A 120 -32.30 -14.22 20.75
C PHE A 120 -33.17 -13.56 21.84
N PHE A 121 -33.28 -12.22 21.82
CA PHE A 121 -34.17 -11.41 22.66
C PHE A 121 -35.34 -10.74 21.87
N GLY A 122 -35.61 -11.09 20.59
CA GLY A 122 -36.73 -10.54 19.80
C GLY A 122 -36.84 -11.00 18.33
N ASP A 123 -37.94 -10.73 17.63
CA ASP A 123 -38.12 -11.17 16.23
C ASP A 123 -37.67 -10.11 15.20
N VAL A 124 -36.41 -10.15 14.78
CA VAL A 124 -35.85 -9.27 13.72
C VAL A 124 -34.93 -10.05 12.77
N PHE A 125 -35.45 -10.59 11.68
CA PHE A 125 -34.59 -11.18 10.65
C PHE A 125 -33.80 -10.08 9.92
N PRO A 126 -32.45 -10.02 10.02
CA PRO A 126 -31.68 -9.04 9.25
C PRO A 126 -31.58 -9.44 7.77
N GLU A 127 -31.63 -8.45 6.89
CA GLU A 127 -31.13 -8.60 5.52
C GLU A 127 -29.60 -8.64 5.54
N ILE A 128 -29.02 -9.80 5.21
CA ILE A 128 -27.57 -10.01 5.22
C ILE A 128 -26.99 -9.58 3.87
N SER A 129 -26.14 -8.57 3.87
CA SER A 129 -25.45 -8.06 2.68
C SER A 129 -24.15 -8.82 2.36
N GLY A 130 -24.19 -10.15 2.44
CA GLY A 130 -23.00 -11.01 2.37
C GLY A 130 -22.14 -10.79 1.10
N PRO A 131 -22.72 -10.88 -0.11
CA PRO A 131 -22.00 -10.58 -1.35
C PRO A 131 -21.46 -9.15 -1.43
N SER A 132 -22.14 -8.16 -0.83
CA SER A 132 -21.68 -6.76 -0.81
C SER A 132 -20.38 -6.60 -0.03
N TRP A 133 -20.19 -7.30 1.09
CA TRP A 133 -18.91 -7.33 1.81
C TRP A 133 -17.79 -7.94 0.99
N LEU A 134 -18.05 -9.05 0.31
CA LEU A 134 -17.04 -9.66 -0.56
C LEU A 134 -16.69 -8.74 -1.73
N LEU A 135 -17.67 -8.01 -2.27
CA LEU A 135 -17.41 -6.99 -3.29
C LEU A 135 -16.59 -5.80 -2.74
N LEU A 136 -16.86 -5.33 -1.52
CA LEU A 136 -16.03 -4.32 -0.86
C LEU A 136 -14.58 -4.81 -0.71
N ILE A 137 -14.40 -6.06 -0.28
CA ILE A 137 -13.08 -6.67 -0.15
C ILE A 137 -12.41 -6.77 -1.53
N PHE A 138 -13.14 -7.16 -2.58
CA PHE A 138 -12.64 -7.21 -3.95
C PHE A 138 -12.13 -5.83 -4.42
N ILE A 139 -12.94 -4.77 -4.27
CA ILE A 139 -12.56 -3.39 -4.61
C ILE A 139 -11.30 -2.97 -3.82
N SER A 140 -11.22 -3.37 -2.55
CA SER A 140 -10.10 -3.06 -1.65
C SER A 140 -8.80 -3.77 -2.06
N ILE A 141 -8.88 -5.05 -2.43
CA ILE A 141 -7.74 -5.82 -2.95
C ILE A 141 -7.31 -5.27 -4.31
N LEU A 142 -8.25 -4.81 -5.14
CA LEU A 142 -7.94 -4.17 -6.43
C LEU A 142 -7.19 -2.85 -6.22
N ALA A 143 -7.59 -2.07 -5.21
CA ALA A 143 -6.85 -0.89 -4.81
C ALA A 143 -5.44 -1.23 -4.30
N ASP A 144 -5.31 -2.24 -3.42
CA ASP A 144 -4.01 -2.74 -2.94
C ASP A 144 -3.08 -3.17 -4.08
N TYR A 145 -3.61 -3.87 -5.08
CA TYR A 145 -2.88 -4.30 -6.28
C TYR A 145 -2.28 -3.10 -7.03
N TYR A 146 -3.12 -2.10 -7.33
CA TYR A 146 -2.70 -0.95 -8.11
C TYR A 146 -1.71 -0.06 -7.35
N LEU A 147 -1.94 0.17 -6.05
CA LEU A 147 -1.01 0.89 -5.18
C LEU A 147 0.34 0.17 -5.11
N THR A 148 0.34 -1.15 -4.88
CA THR A 148 1.55 -1.98 -4.86
C THR A 148 2.29 -1.94 -6.20
N ARG A 149 1.57 -1.94 -7.33
CA ARG A 149 2.17 -1.84 -8.66
C ARG A 149 2.88 -0.51 -8.87
N ASN A 150 2.29 0.59 -8.41
CA ASN A 150 2.89 1.92 -8.54
C ASN A 150 4.14 2.12 -7.67
N MET A 151 4.31 1.36 -6.59
CA MET A 151 5.55 1.36 -5.81
C MET A 151 6.78 0.90 -6.61
N LYS A 152 6.63 0.23 -7.75
CA LYS A 152 7.76 -0.08 -8.64
C LYS A 152 8.41 1.18 -9.21
N LYS A 153 7.62 2.24 -9.44
CA LYS A 153 8.04 3.47 -10.13
C LYS A 153 8.80 4.43 -9.23
N HIS A 154 8.68 4.29 -7.91
CA HIS A 154 9.25 5.21 -6.94
C HIS A 154 10.32 4.52 -6.08
N PRO A 155 11.34 5.26 -5.60
CA PRO A 155 12.29 4.73 -4.64
C PRO A 155 11.60 4.45 -3.30
N LEU A 156 12.03 3.39 -2.64
CA LEU A 156 11.55 3.05 -1.29
C LEU A 156 12.43 3.74 -0.25
N SER A 157 11.85 4.11 0.89
CA SER A 157 12.61 4.79 1.96
C SER A 157 13.55 3.79 2.66
N PRO A 158 14.88 4.00 2.63
CA PRO A 158 15.86 3.14 3.27
C PRO A 158 15.88 3.35 4.80
N ARG A 159 16.33 2.32 5.50
CA ARG A 159 16.62 2.30 6.93
C ARG A 159 17.82 1.41 7.20
N ILE A 160 18.79 1.92 7.92
CA ILE A 160 19.95 1.13 8.35
C ILE A 160 19.59 0.38 9.64
N LYS A 161 20.00 -0.88 9.71
CA LYS A 161 19.95 -1.71 10.92
C LYS A 161 21.26 -2.48 11.08
N SER A 162 21.73 -2.62 12.32
CA SER A 162 22.88 -3.47 12.63
C SER A 162 22.53 -4.94 12.41
N GLY A 163 23.39 -5.66 11.70
CA GLY A 163 23.28 -7.09 11.46
C GLY A 163 23.80 -7.93 12.63
N LYS A 164 23.56 -9.25 12.55
CA LYS A 164 24.00 -10.22 13.57
C LYS A 164 25.53 -10.32 13.73
N ARG A 165 26.30 -9.82 12.76
CA ARG A 165 27.77 -9.90 12.70
C ARG A 165 28.44 -8.52 12.73
N GLY A 166 27.79 -7.52 13.31
CA GLY A 166 28.32 -6.15 13.36
C GLY A 166 28.18 -5.34 12.08
N ARG A 167 28.09 -5.97 10.90
CA ARG A 167 27.88 -5.27 9.61
C ARG A 167 26.53 -4.57 9.52
N ASN A 168 26.51 -3.40 8.88
CA ASN A 168 25.29 -2.66 8.64
C ASN A 168 24.47 -3.24 7.47
N ILE A 169 23.14 -3.22 7.60
CA ILE A 169 22.20 -3.72 6.60
C ILE A 169 21.20 -2.63 6.26
N ALA A 170 21.05 -2.34 4.97
CA ALA A 170 19.99 -1.48 4.47
C ALA A 170 18.69 -2.27 4.30
N THR A 171 17.59 -1.72 4.83
CA THR A 171 16.24 -2.24 4.64
C THR A 171 15.36 -1.14 4.05
N TYR A 172 14.48 -1.49 3.13
CA TYR A 172 13.65 -0.50 2.45
C TYR A 172 12.18 -0.69 2.81
N LEU A 173 11.49 0.42 3.03
CA LEU A 173 10.06 0.46 3.32
C LEU A 173 9.34 1.37 2.33
N GLY A 174 8.39 0.79 1.59
CA GLY A 174 7.37 1.52 0.85
C GLY A 174 6.04 1.44 1.57
N ARG A 175 5.31 2.55 1.61
CA ARG A 175 3.94 2.59 2.11
C ARG A 175 3.12 3.56 1.28
N GLU A 176 1.93 3.12 0.88
CA GLU A 176 0.92 3.94 0.21
C GLU A 176 -0.37 3.81 1.00
N THR A 177 -1.04 4.93 1.25
CA THR A 177 -2.30 4.94 1.99
C THR A 177 -3.27 5.88 1.30
N VAL A 178 -4.53 5.48 1.23
CA VAL A 178 -5.59 6.23 0.61
C VAL A 178 -6.89 6.00 1.37
N VAL A 179 -7.69 7.07 1.51
CA VAL A 179 -9.11 6.96 1.80
C VAL A 179 -9.86 7.52 0.60
N PHE A 180 -10.81 6.77 0.08
CA PHE A 180 -11.64 7.22 -1.02
C PHE A 180 -13.12 7.06 -0.70
N PRO A 181 -13.97 8.01 -1.14
CA PRO A 181 -15.40 7.83 -1.08
C PRO A 181 -15.81 6.74 -2.08
N LEU A 182 -16.64 5.80 -1.67
CA LEU A 182 -17.28 4.82 -2.54
C LEU A 182 -18.78 5.08 -2.55
N LEU A 183 -19.37 5.32 -3.73
CA LEU A 183 -20.83 5.38 -3.85
C LEU A 183 -21.43 3.99 -3.61
N ALA A 184 -22.31 3.87 -2.63
CA ALA A 184 -23.03 2.66 -2.30
C ALA A 184 -24.52 2.95 -2.07
N LEU A 185 -25.34 1.90 -2.10
CA LEU A 185 -26.77 1.98 -1.82
C LEU A 185 -27.04 1.59 -0.37
N ILE A 186 -27.95 2.31 0.27
CA ILE A 186 -28.55 1.95 1.55
C ILE A 186 -30.02 1.59 1.30
N PRO A 187 -30.52 0.47 1.85
CA PRO A 187 -31.94 0.14 1.77
C PRO A 187 -32.82 1.16 2.52
N ASN A 188 -34.12 1.19 2.23
CA ASN A 188 -35.12 2.09 2.83
C ASN A 188 -35.00 3.57 2.44
N GLY A 189 -34.68 3.85 1.18
CA GLY A 189 -34.61 5.20 0.64
C GLY A 189 -35.81 5.63 -0.20
N THR A 190 -35.55 6.54 -1.15
CA THR A 190 -36.56 7.09 -2.06
C THR A 190 -36.36 6.67 -3.52
N LEU A 191 -35.15 6.26 -3.90
CA LEU A 191 -34.82 5.84 -5.25
C LEU A 191 -35.39 4.45 -5.53
N SER A 192 -36.37 4.34 -6.42
CA SER A 192 -36.85 3.04 -6.91
C SER A 192 -35.97 2.54 -8.06
N SER A 193 -35.67 1.24 -8.08
CA SER A 193 -35.12 0.61 -9.28
C SER A 193 -36.23 0.39 -10.31
N THR A 194 -35.96 0.74 -11.57
CA THR A 194 -36.80 0.33 -12.71
C THR A 194 -36.26 -0.93 -13.40
N LEU A 195 -35.10 -1.44 -12.95
CA LEU A 195 -34.38 -2.57 -13.55
C LEU A 195 -34.51 -3.80 -12.66
N ASN A 196 -35.09 -4.88 -13.20
CA ASN A 196 -35.38 -6.10 -12.41
C ASN A 196 -34.13 -6.87 -11.95
N PHE A 197 -32.98 -6.65 -12.57
CA PHE A 197 -31.71 -7.32 -12.25
C PHE A 197 -30.78 -6.49 -11.37
N TRP A 198 -31.16 -5.23 -11.08
CA TRP A 198 -30.35 -4.28 -10.33
C TRP A 198 -31.13 -3.78 -9.11
N PRO A 199 -30.56 -3.81 -7.90
CA PRO A 199 -29.18 -4.22 -7.56
C PRO A 199 -28.90 -5.73 -7.73
N VAL A 200 -27.67 -6.11 -8.12
CA VAL A 200 -27.32 -7.51 -8.46
C VAL A 200 -27.38 -8.45 -7.24
N PHE A 201 -27.22 -7.90 -6.04
CA PHE A 201 -27.15 -8.65 -4.79
C PHE A 201 -28.41 -8.56 -3.91
N ASN A 202 -29.41 -7.76 -4.32
CA ASN A 202 -30.68 -7.65 -3.60
C ASN A 202 -31.82 -8.31 -4.37
N ILE A 203 -32.75 -8.92 -3.64
CA ILE A 203 -33.96 -9.52 -4.20
C ILE A 203 -35.15 -8.68 -3.72
N GLY A 204 -35.82 -7.97 -4.63
CA GLY A 204 -37.10 -7.31 -4.35
C GLY A 204 -37.18 -5.83 -4.73
N ASN A 205 -38.36 -5.26 -4.50
CA ASN A 205 -38.71 -3.90 -4.88
C ASN A 205 -38.41 -2.91 -3.75
N GLN A 206 -37.12 -2.81 -3.38
CA GLN A 206 -36.68 -1.90 -2.32
C GLN A 206 -36.37 -0.52 -2.90
N LYS A 207 -36.70 0.52 -2.12
CA LYS A 207 -36.23 1.88 -2.40
C LYS A 207 -34.86 2.08 -1.76
N PHE A 208 -33.99 2.82 -2.44
CA PHE A 208 -32.60 3.04 -2.05
C PHE A 208 -32.28 4.50 -1.79
N SER A 209 -31.28 4.73 -0.95
CA SER A 209 -30.60 6.02 -0.80
C SER A 209 -29.13 5.84 -1.16
N LEU A 210 -28.49 6.90 -1.64
CA LEU A 210 -27.05 6.90 -1.88
C LEU A 210 -26.29 7.27 -0.61
N ILE A 211 -25.11 6.70 -0.45
CA ILE A 211 -24.10 7.11 0.54
C ILE A 211 -22.71 7.15 -0.10
N LEU A 212 -21.85 8.03 0.42
CA LEU A 212 -20.41 7.98 0.18
C LEU A 212 -19.74 7.23 1.35
N PHE A 213 -19.45 5.96 1.13
CA PHE A 213 -18.82 5.07 2.09
C PHE A 213 -17.29 5.27 2.10
N PRO A 214 -16.65 5.60 3.24
CA PRO A 214 -15.21 5.89 3.28
C PRO A 214 -14.37 4.62 3.32
N ILE A 215 -13.83 4.18 2.18
CA ILE A 215 -12.93 3.03 2.15
C ILE A 215 -11.52 3.48 2.49
N PHE A 216 -10.95 2.90 3.55
CA PHE A 216 -9.55 3.05 3.91
C PHE A 216 -8.73 1.87 3.37
N ILE A 217 -7.62 2.17 2.67
CA ILE A 217 -6.62 1.19 2.21
C ILE A 217 -5.23 1.68 2.58
N SER A 218 -4.43 0.81 3.21
CA SER A 218 -3.01 1.04 3.43
C SER A 218 -2.22 -0.18 3.02
N THR A 219 -1.28 -0.01 2.11
CA THR A 219 -0.41 -1.07 1.62
C THR A 219 1.03 -0.76 1.92
N SER A 220 1.81 -1.79 2.24
CA SER A 220 3.24 -1.63 2.47
C SER A 220 4.05 -2.76 1.84
N VAL A 221 5.28 -2.43 1.45
CA VAL A 221 6.28 -3.37 0.95
C VAL A 221 7.54 -3.15 1.76
N LYS A 222 8.09 -4.22 2.30
CA LYS A 222 9.36 -4.21 3.01
C LYS A 222 10.36 -5.08 2.27
N VAL A 223 11.47 -4.49 1.87
CA VAL A 223 12.57 -5.17 1.16
C VAL A 223 13.75 -5.25 2.12
N ILE A 224 14.31 -6.45 2.31
CA ILE A 224 15.45 -6.65 3.22
C ILE A 224 16.62 -7.26 2.46
N LYS A 225 16.33 -8.32 1.70
CA LYS A 225 17.35 -9.19 1.15
C LYS A 225 17.32 -9.24 -0.37
N ARG A 226 16.12 -9.26 -0.94
CA ARG A 226 15.91 -9.47 -2.38
C ARG A 226 15.83 -8.14 -3.14
N ALA A 227 15.98 -8.19 -4.47
CA ALA A 227 15.73 -7.04 -5.34
C ALA A 227 14.30 -6.51 -5.15
N LYS A 228 14.14 -5.18 -5.10
CA LYS A 228 12.85 -4.49 -4.92
C LYS A 228 11.78 -5.04 -5.86
N GLU A 229 12.13 -5.20 -7.14
CA GLU A 229 11.27 -5.64 -8.22
C GLU A 229 10.72 -7.04 -7.95
N ARG A 230 11.56 -7.96 -7.46
CA ARG A 230 11.18 -9.35 -7.14
C ARG A 230 10.21 -9.41 -5.96
N VAL A 231 10.43 -8.59 -4.92
CA VAL A 231 9.52 -8.51 -3.76
C VAL A 231 8.15 -8.00 -4.16
N ILE A 232 8.12 -6.90 -4.94
CA ILE A 232 6.85 -6.33 -5.41
C ILE A 232 6.14 -7.30 -6.34
N GLN A 233 6.84 -7.96 -7.26
CA GLN A 233 6.24 -8.96 -8.16
C GLN A 233 5.63 -10.14 -7.41
N ASP A 234 6.32 -10.69 -6.40
CA ASP A 234 5.77 -11.78 -5.58
C ASP A 234 4.52 -11.34 -4.83
N LYS A 235 4.49 -10.10 -4.32
CA LYS A 235 3.30 -9.54 -3.68
C LYS A 235 2.15 -9.39 -4.67
N LEU A 236 2.41 -8.85 -5.87
CA LEU A 236 1.38 -8.69 -6.91
C LEU A 236 0.76 -10.03 -7.32
N LYS A 237 1.57 -11.09 -7.51
CA LYS A 237 1.05 -12.43 -7.83
C LYS A 237 0.15 -12.98 -6.73
N ASN A 238 0.52 -12.77 -5.46
CA ASN A 238 -0.32 -13.17 -4.33
C ASN A 238 -1.63 -12.36 -4.29
N THR A 239 -1.58 -11.06 -4.58
CA THR A 239 -2.76 -10.21 -4.66
C THR A 239 -3.66 -10.59 -5.85
N GLU A 240 -3.10 -10.97 -7.01
CA GLU A 240 -3.85 -11.51 -8.17
C GLU A 240 -4.59 -12.81 -7.82
N LEU A 241 -3.92 -13.72 -7.09
CA LEU A 241 -4.55 -14.93 -6.58
C LEU A 241 -5.73 -14.59 -5.65
N LEU A 242 -5.55 -13.62 -4.75
CA LEU A 242 -6.63 -13.18 -3.85
C LEU A 242 -7.79 -12.54 -4.61
N LEU A 243 -7.53 -11.77 -5.68
CA LEU A 243 -8.58 -11.23 -6.54
C LEU A 243 -9.39 -12.34 -7.22
N GLY A 244 -8.70 -13.32 -7.82
CA GLY A 244 -9.35 -14.47 -8.46
C GLY A 244 -10.18 -15.28 -7.46
N LEU A 245 -9.62 -15.56 -6.28
CA LEU A 245 -10.33 -16.26 -5.21
C LEU A 245 -11.57 -15.47 -4.75
N THR A 246 -11.43 -14.16 -4.49
CA THR A 246 -12.55 -13.33 -4.04
C THR A 246 -13.66 -13.27 -5.09
N PHE A 247 -13.31 -13.18 -6.38
CA PHE A 247 -14.28 -13.21 -7.47
C PHE A 247 -15.09 -14.51 -7.48
N VAL A 248 -14.42 -15.67 -7.41
CA VAL A 248 -15.09 -16.97 -7.34
C VAL A 248 -16.01 -17.05 -6.11
N LEU A 249 -15.55 -16.58 -4.96
CA LEU A 249 -16.35 -16.58 -3.73
C LEU A 249 -17.58 -15.64 -3.81
N ILE A 250 -17.48 -14.48 -4.47
CA ILE A 250 -18.64 -13.60 -4.74
C ILE A 250 -19.70 -14.34 -5.56
N VAL A 251 -19.29 -15.03 -6.63
CA VAL A 251 -20.21 -15.78 -7.49
C VAL A 251 -20.86 -16.92 -6.70
N LEU A 252 -20.08 -17.71 -5.97
CA LEU A 252 -20.60 -18.82 -5.16
C LEU A 252 -21.58 -18.36 -4.08
N THR A 253 -21.27 -17.26 -3.38
CA THR A 253 -22.13 -16.73 -2.32
C THR A 253 -23.41 -16.10 -2.84
N LYS A 254 -23.41 -15.59 -4.07
CA LYS A 254 -24.64 -15.15 -4.75
C LYS A 254 -25.65 -16.29 -4.91
N PHE A 255 -25.18 -17.48 -5.30
CA PHE A 255 -26.06 -18.65 -5.46
C PHE A 255 -26.33 -19.40 -4.15
N MET A 256 -25.38 -19.36 -3.21
CA MET A 256 -25.44 -20.08 -1.94
C MET A 256 -25.07 -19.16 -0.77
N SER A 257 -26.04 -18.39 -0.26
CA SER A 257 -25.83 -17.39 0.80
C SER A 257 -25.19 -17.96 2.08
N LYS A 258 -25.44 -19.25 2.39
CA LYS A 258 -24.83 -19.97 3.53
C LYS A 258 -23.30 -20.05 3.44
N LEU A 259 -22.70 -19.93 2.25
CA LEU A 259 -21.25 -19.96 2.06
C LEU A 259 -20.55 -18.65 2.43
N PHE A 260 -21.29 -17.58 2.75
CA PHE A 260 -20.69 -16.27 3.00
C PHE A 260 -19.66 -16.27 4.15
N LEU A 261 -20.01 -16.84 5.31
CA LEU A 261 -19.10 -16.94 6.45
C LEU A 261 -17.86 -17.77 6.10
N VAL A 262 -18.06 -18.91 5.42
CA VAL A 262 -16.96 -19.79 4.98
C VAL A 262 -16.03 -19.04 4.02
N SER A 263 -16.60 -18.24 3.12
CA SER A 263 -15.86 -17.43 2.15
C SER A 263 -14.97 -16.39 2.84
N LEU A 264 -15.48 -15.69 3.86
CA LEU A 264 -14.70 -14.74 4.65
C LEU A 264 -13.53 -15.42 5.39
N ILE A 265 -13.77 -16.59 5.98
CA ILE A 265 -12.74 -17.37 6.68
C ILE A 265 -11.67 -17.82 5.69
N ILE A 266 -12.05 -18.44 4.57
CA ILE A 266 -11.11 -18.90 3.54
C ILE A 266 -10.25 -17.74 3.05
N LEU A 267 -10.88 -16.61 2.70
CA LEU A 267 -10.17 -15.44 2.19
C LEU A 267 -9.17 -14.89 3.21
N THR A 268 -9.57 -14.83 4.48
CA THR A 268 -8.71 -14.36 5.57
C THR A 268 -7.54 -15.31 5.80
N VAL A 269 -7.79 -16.62 5.89
CA VAL A 269 -6.74 -17.63 6.10
C VAL A 269 -5.74 -17.62 4.95
N VAL A 270 -6.20 -17.59 3.69
CA VAL A 270 -5.33 -17.52 2.52
C VAL A 270 -4.52 -16.22 2.53
N SER A 271 -5.13 -15.07 2.85
CA SER A 271 -4.39 -13.79 2.91
C SER A 271 -3.26 -13.81 3.94
N ILE A 272 -3.51 -14.34 5.14
CA ILE A 272 -2.52 -14.47 6.21
C ILE A 272 -1.41 -15.43 5.78
N PHE A 273 -1.77 -16.59 5.22
CA PHE A 273 -0.80 -17.57 4.72
C PHE A 273 0.13 -16.97 3.66
N LEU A 274 -0.42 -16.25 2.68
CA LEU A 274 0.37 -15.60 1.63
C LEU A 274 1.31 -14.53 2.19
N GLU A 275 0.88 -13.76 3.19
CA GLU A 275 1.74 -12.78 3.85
C GLU A 275 2.89 -13.45 4.63
N ILE A 276 2.59 -14.52 5.38
CA ILE A 276 3.61 -15.31 6.08
C ILE A 276 4.61 -15.89 5.08
N LYS A 277 4.13 -16.45 3.96
CA LYS A 277 4.97 -16.99 2.88
C LYS A 277 5.90 -15.92 2.29
N LEU A 278 5.41 -14.70 2.04
CA LEU A 278 6.23 -13.58 1.56
C LEU A 278 7.31 -13.19 2.58
N ARG A 279 6.93 -13.07 3.86
CA ARG A 279 7.87 -12.75 4.94
C ARG A 279 8.95 -13.81 5.09
N LYS A 280 8.60 -15.10 4.93
CA LYS A 280 9.55 -16.21 4.97
C LYS A 280 10.51 -16.19 3.78
N LYS A 281 10.00 -15.97 2.55
CA LYS A 281 10.85 -15.79 1.35
C LYS A 281 11.90 -14.68 1.51
N GLU A 282 11.53 -13.55 2.13
CA GLU A 282 12.49 -12.47 2.42
C GLU A 282 13.53 -12.88 3.47
N LYS A 283 13.12 -13.63 4.50
CA LYS A 283 14.04 -14.09 5.55
C LYS A 283 15.04 -15.14 5.05
N ASP A 284 14.60 -16.05 4.19
CA ASP A 284 15.37 -17.20 3.73
C ASP A 284 16.29 -16.87 2.54
N ALA A 285 16.18 -15.67 1.97
CA ALA A 285 17.03 -15.25 0.86
C ALA A 285 18.50 -15.08 1.26
N ASN A 286 19.39 -15.37 0.30
CA ASN A 286 20.85 -15.31 0.48
C ASN A 286 21.47 -13.97 0.10
N SER A 287 20.83 -13.20 -0.79
CA SER A 287 21.34 -11.88 -1.18
C SER A 287 20.97 -10.83 -0.12
N TRP A 288 21.82 -9.84 0.09
CA TRP A 288 21.60 -8.79 1.08
C TRP A 288 22.09 -7.43 0.57
N TYR A 289 21.43 -6.37 1.01
CA TYR A 289 22.00 -5.02 0.99
C TYR A 289 22.88 -4.83 2.23
N VAL A 290 23.98 -5.59 2.31
CA VAL A 290 24.99 -5.49 3.36
C VAL A 290 26.16 -4.68 2.82
N GLU A 291 26.82 -3.97 3.73
CA GLU A 291 28.15 -3.43 3.55
C GLU A 291 29.11 -4.43 2.89
N THR A 292 29.91 -3.94 1.93
CA THR A 292 30.76 -4.77 1.08
C THR A 292 32.22 -4.46 1.39
N ASP A 293 33.06 -5.48 1.33
CA ASP A 293 34.50 -5.34 1.57
C ASP A 293 35.23 -4.80 0.32
N GLU A 294 34.64 -4.99 -0.87
CA GLU A 294 35.09 -4.40 -2.14
C GLU A 294 34.06 -3.41 -2.67
N GLY A 295 34.50 -2.19 -2.98
CA GLY A 295 33.61 -1.15 -3.48
C GLY A 295 32.76 -0.49 -2.41
N ILE A 296 31.82 0.35 -2.82
CA ILE A 296 30.86 1.00 -1.91
C ILE A 296 29.44 0.76 -2.39
N ARG A 297 28.61 0.22 -1.49
CA ARG A 297 27.21 -0.08 -1.83
C ARG A 297 26.33 1.15 -1.72
N ILE A 298 25.56 1.41 -2.77
CA ILE A 298 24.55 2.47 -2.82
C ILE A 298 23.35 2.05 -1.97
N ILE A 299 23.05 2.83 -0.92
CA ILE A 299 21.83 2.67 -0.11
C ILE A 299 20.67 3.39 -0.78
N SER A 300 20.88 4.60 -1.28
CA SER A 300 19.81 5.34 -1.94
C SER A 300 20.34 6.34 -2.94
N VAL A 301 19.46 6.78 -3.81
CA VAL A 301 19.74 7.82 -4.81
C VAL A 301 18.67 8.88 -4.67
N GLN A 302 19.08 10.10 -4.37
CA GLN A 302 18.19 11.24 -4.28
C GLN A 302 17.62 11.56 -5.67
N PRO A 303 16.28 11.75 -5.80
CA PRO A 303 15.67 12.16 -7.07
C PRO A 303 16.27 13.47 -7.60
N GLU A 304 16.26 13.64 -8.93
CA GLU A 304 16.67 14.89 -9.60
C GLU A 304 18.15 15.27 -9.41
N THR A 305 19.02 14.28 -9.12
CA THR A 305 20.47 14.47 -8.93
C THR A 305 21.29 13.86 -10.09
N PRO A 306 22.60 14.17 -10.22
CA PRO A 306 23.45 13.52 -11.23
C PRO A 306 23.46 11.98 -11.10
N ALA A 307 23.46 11.45 -9.87
CA ALA A 307 23.35 10.00 -9.64
C ALA A 307 22.04 9.41 -10.17
N ALA A 308 20.92 10.13 -10.03
CA ALA A 308 19.64 9.72 -10.61
C ALA A 308 19.66 9.73 -12.15
N LYS A 309 20.32 10.73 -12.76
CA LYS A 309 20.49 10.83 -14.23
C LYS A 309 21.32 9.66 -14.78
N MET A 310 22.32 9.21 -14.02
CA MET A 310 23.12 8.00 -14.29
C MET A 310 22.33 6.68 -14.15
N LYS A 311 21.07 6.73 -13.70
CA LYS A 311 20.23 5.57 -13.42
C LYS A 311 20.90 4.59 -12.43
N LEU A 312 21.69 5.11 -11.48
CA LEU A 312 22.21 4.32 -10.37
C LEU A 312 21.05 3.80 -9.52
N GLN A 313 21.17 2.58 -9.02
CA GLN A 313 20.09 1.94 -8.26
C GLN A 313 20.55 1.57 -6.84
N PRO A 314 19.64 1.64 -5.85
CA PRO A 314 19.90 1.06 -4.53
C PRO A 314 20.31 -0.40 -4.66
N GLY A 315 21.44 -0.76 -4.05
CA GLY A 315 22.03 -2.10 -4.11
C GLY A 315 23.19 -2.25 -5.09
N ASP A 316 23.37 -1.34 -6.04
CA ASP A 316 24.58 -1.29 -6.87
C ASP A 316 25.81 -1.05 -5.99
N VAL A 317 26.97 -1.55 -6.42
CA VAL A 317 28.27 -1.38 -5.75
C VAL A 317 29.19 -0.59 -6.68
N ILE A 318 29.62 0.58 -6.26
CA ILE A 318 30.61 1.39 -6.96
C ILE A 318 31.98 0.77 -6.74
N LEU A 319 32.66 0.39 -7.83
CA LEU A 319 34.00 -0.20 -7.78
C LEU A 319 35.07 0.84 -8.03
N THR A 320 34.82 1.73 -9.00
CA THR A 320 35.73 2.82 -9.33
C THR A 320 34.97 4.12 -9.61
N CYS A 321 35.63 5.24 -9.31
CA CYS A 321 35.21 6.59 -9.68
C CYS A 321 36.41 7.31 -10.32
N ASN A 322 36.23 7.89 -11.51
CA ASN A 322 37.28 8.59 -12.25
C ASN A 322 38.59 7.78 -12.35
N ASN A 323 38.45 6.48 -12.67
CA ASN A 323 39.54 5.50 -12.76
C ASN A 323 40.31 5.20 -11.45
N ARG A 324 39.83 5.67 -10.30
CA ARG A 324 40.34 5.26 -8.98
C ARG A 324 39.42 4.23 -8.34
N VAL A 325 40.02 3.21 -7.70
CA VAL A 325 39.29 2.26 -6.84
C VAL A 325 38.78 3.00 -5.61
N VAL A 326 37.55 2.68 -5.20
CA VAL A 326 36.89 3.30 -4.04
C VAL A 326 36.29 2.23 -3.16
N ASN A 327 36.65 2.21 -1.88
CA ASN A 327 36.14 1.25 -0.89
C ASN A 327 35.48 1.93 0.32
N SER A 328 35.61 3.26 0.46
CA SER A 328 34.96 4.04 1.52
C SER A 328 34.31 5.30 0.97
N GLU A 329 33.30 5.81 1.67
CA GLU A 329 32.63 7.08 1.34
C GLU A 329 33.63 8.23 1.13
N GLU A 330 34.65 8.29 2.00
CA GLU A 330 35.73 9.28 1.93
C GLU A 330 36.57 9.15 0.66
N GLU A 331 36.97 7.93 0.28
CA GLU A 331 37.71 7.66 -0.96
C GLU A 331 36.89 8.03 -2.20
N PHE A 332 35.58 7.74 -2.17
CA PHE A 332 34.68 8.13 -3.26
C PHE A 332 34.55 9.64 -3.38
N TYR A 333 34.38 10.33 -2.27
CA TYR A 333 34.31 11.79 -2.26
C TYR A 333 35.61 12.42 -2.80
N GLN A 334 36.78 11.91 -2.40
CA GLN A 334 38.06 12.34 -2.95
C GLN A 334 38.19 12.04 -4.44
N ALA A 335 37.73 10.88 -4.91
CA ALA A 335 37.77 10.51 -6.32
C ALA A 335 36.83 11.38 -7.18
N LEU A 336 35.69 11.82 -6.65
CA LEU A 336 34.80 12.79 -7.31
C LEU A 336 35.48 14.14 -7.51
N GLN A 337 36.26 14.62 -6.54
CA GLN A 337 36.93 15.92 -6.62
C GLN A 337 38.01 16.01 -7.72
N LEU A 338 38.53 14.86 -8.20
CA LEU A 338 39.49 14.83 -9.31
C LEU A 338 38.91 15.41 -10.60
N ASN A 339 37.58 15.33 -10.79
CA ASN A 339 36.89 15.93 -11.91
C ASN A 339 35.59 16.56 -11.44
N SER A 340 35.63 17.87 -11.19
CA SER A 340 34.49 18.65 -10.69
C SER A 340 33.36 18.83 -11.69
N ALA A 341 33.60 18.61 -12.99
CA ALA A 341 32.61 18.81 -14.04
C ALA A 341 31.93 17.50 -14.48
N TYR A 342 32.55 16.35 -14.23
CA TYR A 342 32.07 15.07 -14.75
C TYR A 342 32.39 13.92 -13.80
N CYS A 343 31.40 13.05 -13.58
CA CYS A 343 31.54 11.83 -12.79
C CYS A 343 31.51 10.63 -13.73
N HIS A 344 32.55 9.79 -13.67
CA HIS A 344 32.60 8.49 -14.34
C HIS A 344 32.72 7.38 -13.31
N VAL A 345 31.71 6.52 -13.19
CA VAL A 345 31.69 5.42 -12.23
C VAL A 345 31.53 4.07 -12.90
N LYS A 346 32.31 3.09 -12.44
CA LYS A 346 32.11 1.68 -12.77
C LYS A 346 31.38 1.02 -11.61
N VAL A 347 30.20 0.47 -11.87
CA VAL A 347 29.35 -0.15 -10.86
C VAL A 347 29.06 -1.60 -11.18
N ARG A 348 29.00 -2.43 -10.14
CA ARG A 348 28.46 -3.78 -10.17
C ARG A 348 27.00 -3.72 -9.74
N THR A 349 26.09 -4.15 -10.60
CA THR A 349 24.66 -4.15 -10.30
C THR A 349 24.32 -5.15 -9.21
N TYR A 350 23.11 -5.04 -8.65
CA TYR A 350 22.60 -6.04 -7.70
C TYR A 350 22.58 -7.48 -8.28
N GLU A 351 22.49 -7.63 -9.60
CA GLU A 351 22.51 -8.95 -10.27
C GLU A 351 23.93 -9.47 -10.55
N GLY A 352 24.95 -8.63 -10.37
CA GLY A 352 26.37 -8.98 -10.55
C GLY A 352 26.99 -8.39 -11.82
N ASP A 353 26.19 -7.85 -12.74
CA ASP A 353 26.69 -7.30 -14.00
C ASP A 353 27.49 -6.02 -13.78
N LEU A 354 28.57 -5.85 -14.54
CA LEU A 354 29.36 -4.62 -14.55
C LEU A 354 28.79 -3.64 -15.57
N ARG A 355 28.58 -2.39 -15.16
CA ARG A 355 28.21 -1.29 -16.06
C ARG A 355 28.99 -0.03 -15.72
N ILE A 356 29.19 0.81 -16.72
CA ILE A 356 29.74 2.15 -16.56
C ILE A 356 28.57 3.13 -16.61
N ALA A 357 28.59 4.13 -15.73
CA ALA A 357 27.63 5.20 -15.72
C ALA A 357 28.32 6.55 -15.57
N GLU A 358 27.78 7.55 -16.26
CA GLU A 358 28.40 8.87 -16.37
C GLU A 358 27.38 9.99 -16.37
N SER A 359 27.75 11.12 -15.76
CA SER A 359 26.97 12.37 -15.82
C SER A 359 27.85 13.57 -15.52
N ALA A 360 27.49 14.71 -16.11
CA ALA A 360 28.00 15.99 -15.68
C ALA A 360 27.57 16.31 -14.23
N ILE A 361 28.46 16.97 -13.50
CA ILE A 361 28.22 17.53 -12.17
C ILE A 361 27.96 19.03 -12.34
N PHE A 362 26.83 19.50 -11.82
CA PHE A 362 26.45 20.92 -11.85
C PHE A 362 26.80 21.59 -10.51
N MET A 363 26.99 22.92 -10.48
CA MET A 363 27.36 23.64 -9.25
C MET A 363 26.38 23.43 -8.10
N ASP A 364 25.09 23.30 -8.39
CA ASP A 364 24.04 23.07 -7.37
C ASP A 364 23.85 21.58 -7.03
N SER A 365 24.76 20.70 -7.47
CA SER A 365 24.64 19.27 -7.19
C SER A 365 24.81 19.00 -5.70
N PRO A 366 23.98 18.15 -5.11
CA PRO A 366 24.12 17.78 -3.70
C PRO A 366 25.42 17.01 -3.45
N HIS A 367 25.80 16.93 -2.18
CA HIS A 367 26.94 16.13 -1.70
C HIS A 367 26.90 14.72 -2.30
N GLU A 368 28.08 14.20 -2.65
CA GLU A 368 28.22 12.89 -3.31
C GLU A 368 27.28 12.69 -4.49
N ILE A 369 27.06 13.74 -5.29
CA ILE A 369 26.21 13.71 -6.49
C ILE A 369 24.78 13.18 -6.24
N GLY A 370 24.31 13.20 -4.99
CA GLY A 370 23.00 12.70 -4.56
C GLY A 370 22.96 11.23 -4.16
N LEU A 371 24.11 10.60 -3.90
CA LEU A 371 24.19 9.25 -3.36
C LEU A 371 24.06 9.24 -1.84
N ILE A 372 23.56 8.13 -1.32
CA ILE A 372 23.56 7.84 0.10
C ILE A 372 24.25 6.49 0.26
N LEU A 373 25.35 6.49 0.99
CA LEU A 373 26.27 5.38 1.17
C LEU A 373 26.29 4.92 2.64
N PHE A 374 27.00 3.83 2.91
CA PHE A 374 27.31 3.47 4.29
C PHE A 374 28.49 4.34 4.75
N HIS A 375 28.33 4.99 5.90
CA HIS A 375 29.41 5.65 6.65
C HIS A 375 30.30 4.63 7.34
#